data_AF-A0A959K0H7-F1
#
_entry.id   AF-A0A959K0H7-F1
#
_cell.length_a   1.000
_cell.length_b   1.000
_cell.length_c   1.000
_cell.angle_alpha   90.00
_cell.angle_beta   90.00
_cell.angle_gamma   90.00
#
_symmetry.space_group_name_H-M   'P 1'
#
loop_
_entity.id
_entity.type
_entity.pdbx_description
1 polymer ?
#
loop_
_entity_poly.entity_id
_entity_poly.type
_entity_poly.pdbx_seq_one_letter_code
_entity_poly.pdbx_strand_id
1 'polypeptide(L)'
;HLDPGLITQLQNYYDDQDIYTGSKLQEAKALLDECKSTLQDKISEARQDALQEIEGLRDKIIRDELFSNADPTHQQEVRKKLEDLVKEIQAGRFIDTFRSLMTQTQSTIVPELVKKLQKKEDADSETEIEYIPIHKVKVSIGKMRLVTDEDIDTYTTELNKKLKLLLKKNKYTTLN
;
A
#
# COMPACT_ATOMS: atom_id res chain seq x y z
N HIS A 1 6.06 -0.04 17.84
CA HIS A 1 5.65 -1.43 17.57
C HIS A 1 5.65 -2.28 18.82
N LEU A 2 6.66 -2.18 19.69
CA LEU A 2 6.57 -2.69 21.06
C LEU A 2 5.99 -1.64 22.03
N ASP A 3 5.46 -2.08 23.17
CA ASP A 3 4.99 -1.21 24.24
C ASP A 3 6.18 -0.42 24.82
N PRO A 4 6.13 0.93 24.85
CA PRO A 4 7.16 1.75 25.46
C PRO A 4 7.44 1.37 26.91
N GLY A 5 6.42 0.95 27.67
CA GLY A 5 6.56 0.54 29.07
C GLY A 5 7.42 -0.71 29.26
N LEU A 6 7.32 -1.67 28.35
CA LEU A 6 8.15 -2.89 28.35
C LEU A 6 9.62 -2.58 28.05
N ILE A 7 9.87 -1.64 27.14
CA ILE A 7 11.23 -1.19 26.80
C ILE A 7 11.85 -0.48 28.00
N THR A 8 11.10 0.40 28.66
CA THR A 8 11.57 1.08 29.88
C THR A 8 11.84 0.09 31.02
N GLN A 9 11.02 -0.94 31.18
CA GLN A 9 11.28 -2.00 32.17
C GLN A 9 12.56 -2.80 31.87
N LEU A 10 12.81 -3.14 30.61
CA LEU A 10 14.06 -3.78 30.20
C LEU A 10 15.29 -2.89 30.43
N GLN A 11 15.16 -1.57 30.18
CA GLN A 11 16.22 -0.60 30.47
C GLN A 11 16.50 -0.52 31.98
N ASN A 12 15.46 -0.50 32.82
CA ASN A 12 15.62 -0.50 34.26
C ASN A 12 16.34 -1.76 34.78
N TYR A 13 16.07 -2.93 34.20
CA TYR A 13 16.82 -4.16 34.52
C TYR A 13 18.27 -4.11 34.03
N TYR A 14 18.54 -3.47 32.90
CA TYR A 14 19.91 -3.31 32.39
C TYR A 14 20.75 -2.38 33.26
N ASP A 15 20.13 -1.33 33.81
CA ASP A 15 20.78 -0.33 34.66
C ASP A 15 20.85 -0.74 36.15
N ASP A 16 20.20 -1.85 36.54
CA ASP A 16 20.19 -2.36 37.92
C ASP A 16 21.54 -3.02 38.28
N GLN A 17 22.25 -2.43 39.24
CA GLN A 17 23.55 -2.94 39.73
C GLN A 17 23.44 -4.31 40.43
N ASP A 18 22.24 -4.67 40.90
CA ASP A 18 21.96 -5.92 41.59
C ASP A 18 21.20 -6.93 40.71
N ILE A 19 21.26 -6.78 39.36
CA ILE A 19 20.56 -7.66 38.40
C ILE A 19 20.87 -9.15 38.57
N TYR A 20 22.06 -9.48 39.08
CA TYR A 20 22.51 -10.85 39.32
C TYR A 20 22.01 -11.44 40.66
N THR A 21 21.23 -10.69 41.44
CA THR A 21 20.69 -11.13 42.73
C THR A 21 19.21 -11.51 42.63
N GLY A 22 18.83 -12.59 43.32
CA GLY A 22 17.43 -13.04 43.38
C GLY A 22 16.86 -13.50 42.02
N SER A 23 15.57 -13.23 41.80
CA SER A 23 14.83 -13.61 40.58
C SER A 23 14.93 -12.59 39.44
N LYS A 24 15.57 -11.42 39.66
CA LYS A 24 15.57 -10.29 38.72
C LYS A 24 16.13 -10.64 37.34
N LEU A 25 17.22 -11.41 37.27
CA LEU A 25 17.79 -11.87 36.00
C LEU A 25 16.83 -12.79 35.23
N GLN A 26 16.09 -13.65 35.94
CA GLN A 26 15.11 -14.55 35.33
C GLN A 26 13.91 -13.74 34.80
N GLU A 27 13.44 -12.75 35.56
CA GLU A 27 12.37 -11.84 35.14
C GLU A 27 12.77 -10.99 33.94
N ALA A 28 13.97 -10.41 33.94
CA ALA A 28 14.52 -9.65 32.82
C ALA A 28 14.65 -10.52 31.54
N LYS A 29 15.09 -11.77 31.69
CA LYS A 29 15.18 -12.70 30.57
C LYS A 29 13.80 -13.07 30.02
N ALA A 30 12.84 -13.38 30.90
CA ALA A 30 11.48 -13.69 30.49
C ALA A 30 10.85 -12.51 29.72
N LEU A 31 11.04 -11.29 30.23
CA LEU A 31 10.56 -10.06 29.59
C LEU A 31 11.20 -9.83 28.21
N LEU A 32 12.50 -10.10 28.09
CA LEU A 32 13.23 -10.01 26.83
C LEU A 32 12.76 -11.04 25.80
N ASP A 33 12.51 -12.28 26.23
CA ASP A 33 12.00 -13.34 25.37
C ASP A 33 10.55 -13.05 24.92
N GLU A 34 9.71 -12.50 25.80
CA GLU A 34 8.36 -12.02 25.46
C GLU A 34 8.40 -10.87 24.43
N CYS A 35 9.30 -9.90 24.61
CA CYS A 35 9.48 -8.80 23.67
C CYS A 35 9.93 -9.30 22.29
N LYS A 36 10.83 -10.30 22.24
CA LYS A 36 11.26 -10.92 20.99
C LYS A 36 10.10 -11.64 20.30
N SER A 37 9.32 -12.43 21.04
CA SER A 37 8.15 -13.12 20.50
C SER A 37 7.15 -12.12 19.93
N THR A 38 6.78 -11.10 20.71
CA THR A 38 5.85 -10.05 20.29
C THR A 38 6.33 -9.32 19.03
N LEU A 39 7.64 -9.04 18.92
CA LEU A 39 8.21 -8.40 17.75
C LEU A 39 8.13 -9.31 16.51
N GLN A 40 8.41 -10.62 16.67
CA GLN A 40 8.30 -11.59 15.59
C GLN A 40 6.86 -11.72 15.11
N ASP A 41 5.89 -11.76 16.02
CA ASP A 41 4.47 -11.83 15.70
C ASP A 41 4.03 -10.59 14.89
N LYS A 42 4.43 -9.38 15.33
CA LYS A 42 4.12 -8.14 14.61
C LYS A 42 4.77 -8.07 13.23
N ILE A 43 5.98 -8.60 13.07
CA ILE A 43 6.63 -8.69 11.76
C ILE A 43 5.87 -9.68 10.87
N SER A 44 5.41 -10.81 11.42
CA SER A 44 4.64 -11.82 10.70
C SER A 44 3.28 -11.27 10.24
N GLU A 45 2.55 -10.61 11.14
CA GLU A 45 1.27 -9.96 10.85
C GLU A 45 1.43 -8.90 9.75
N ALA A 46 2.38 -7.98 9.90
CA ALA A 46 2.64 -6.94 8.89
C ALA A 46 3.07 -7.52 7.53
N ARG A 47 3.79 -8.64 7.52
CA ARG A 47 4.13 -9.35 6.28
C ARG A 47 2.86 -9.93 5.63
N GLN A 48 2.01 -10.58 6.42
CA GLN A 48 0.77 -11.17 5.93
C GLN A 48 -0.16 -10.11 5.35
N ASP A 49 -0.31 -8.97 6.02
CA ASP A 49 -1.10 -7.84 5.53
C ASP A 49 -0.58 -7.32 4.18
N ALA A 50 0.73 -7.11 4.07
CA ALA A 50 1.34 -6.66 2.83
C ALA A 50 1.19 -7.68 1.68
N LEU A 51 1.27 -8.98 1.99
CA LEU A 51 1.02 -10.05 1.02
C LEU A 51 -0.44 -10.06 0.56
N GLN A 52 -1.38 -9.94 1.48
CA GLN A 52 -2.80 -9.89 1.13
C GLN A 52 -3.11 -8.68 0.25
N GLU A 53 -2.49 -7.54 0.53
CA GLU A 53 -2.67 -6.31 -0.26
C GLU A 53 -2.08 -6.45 -1.68
N ILE A 54 -0.85 -6.98 -1.82
CA ILE A 54 -0.23 -7.18 -3.14
C ILE A 54 -0.99 -8.23 -3.96
N GLU A 55 -1.49 -9.29 -3.34
CA GLU A 55 -2.31 -10.31 -4.01
C GLU A 55 -3.65 -9.74 -4.45
N GLY A 56 -4.28 -8.92 -3.61
CA GLY A 56 -5.49 -8.20 -3.98
C GLY A 56 -5.27 -7.26 -5.17
N LEU A 57 -4.15 -6.53 -5.21
CA LEU A 57 -3.75 -5.70 -6.35
C LEU A 57 -3.50 -6.53 -7.61
N ARG A 58 -2.79 -7.66 -7.48
CA ARG A 58 -2.54 -8.59 -8.58
C ARG A 58 -3.84 -9.08 -9.19
N ASP A 59 -4.77 -9.52 -8.35
CA ASP A 59 -6.06 -10.03 -8.80
C ASP A 59 -6.90 -8.95 -9.49
N LYS A 60 -6.87 -7.70 -8.99
CA LYS A 60 -7.50 -6.55 -9.67
C LYS A 60 -6.92 -6.33 -11.06
N ILE A 61 -5.59 -6.29 -11.19
CA ILE A 61 -4.90 -6.05 -12.47
C ILE A 61 -5.20 -7.18 -13.46
N ILE A 62 -5.11 -8.45 -13.04
CA ILE A 62 -5.32 -9.60 -13.93
C ILE A 62 -6.77 -9.69 -14.43
N ARG A 63 -7.74 -9.27 -13.62
CA ARG A 63 -9.16 -9.25 -14.00
C ARG A 63 -9.54 -8.05 -14.87
N ASP A 64 -8.67 -7.06 -14.98
CA ASP A 64 -8.94 -5.85 -15.75
C ASP A 64 -8.94 -6.15 -17.26
N GLU A 65 -9.85 -5.50 -18.00
CA GLU A 65 -9.95 -5.64 -19.45
C GLU A 65 -8.67 -5.17 -20.15
N LEU A 66 -7.95 -4.18 -19.59
CA LEU A 66 -6.66 -3.73 -20.11
C LEU A 66 -5.63 -4.85 -20.09
N PHE A 67 -5.67 -5.73 -19.09
CA PHE A 67 -4.75 -6.86 -19.00
C PHE A 67 -5.10 -7.93 -20.03
N SER A 68 -6.37 -8.28 -20.14
CA SER A 68 -6.83 -9.33 -21.07
C SER A 68 -6.64 -8.94 -22.55
N ASN A 69 -6.71 -7.64 -22.87
CA ASN A 69 -6.53 -7.11 -24.22
C ASN A 69 -5.08 -6.73 -24.56
N ALA A 70 -4.15 -6.79 -23.60
CA ALA A 70 -2.74 -6.51 -23.84
C ALA A 70 -2.03 -7.67 -24.55
N ASP A 71 -0.90 -7.38 -25.21
CA ASP A 71 -0.04 -8.39 -25.82
C ASP A 71 0.45 -9.44 -24.78
N PRO A 72 0.53 -10.74 -25.12
CA PRO A 72 1.00 -11.78 -24.20
C PRO A 72 2.37 -11.49 -23.56
N THR A 73 3.27 -10.80 -24.27
CA THR A 73 4.58 -10.39 -23.75
C THR A 73 4.42 -9.39 -22.61
N HIS A 74 3.59 -8.36 -22.80
CA HIS A 74 3.29 -7.38 -21.75
C HIS A 74 2.53 -8.01 -20.57
N GLN A 75 1.61 -8.94 -20.84
CA GLN A 75 0.93 -9.72 -19.79
C GLN A 75 1.93 -10.51 -18.94
N GLN A 76 2.89 -11.17 -19.57
CA GLN A 76 3.91 -11.95 -18.88
C GLN A 76 4.84 -11.06 -18.05
N GLU A 77 5.26 -9.91 -18.57
CA GLU A 77 6.08 -8.95 -17.82
C GLU A 77 5.37 -8.44 -16.57
N VAL A 78 4.09 -8.09 -16.69
CA VAL A 78 3.28 -7.60 -15.58
C VAL A 78 3.12 -8.69 -14.51
N ARG A 79 2.82 -9.93 -14.91
CA ARG A 79 2.76 -11.08 -13.99
C ARG A 79 4.07 -11.28 -13.25
N LYS A 80 5.19 -11.29 -13.98
CA LYS A 80 6.52 -11.46 -13.40
C LYS A 80 6.84 -10.35 -12.40
N LYS A 81 6.55 -9.09 -12.73
CA LYS A 81 6.80 -7.96 -11.81
C LYS A 81 6.00 -8.08 -10.52
N LEU A 82 4.74 -8.51 -10.60
CA LEU A 82 3.89 -8.74 -9.42
C LEU A 82 4.37 -9.94 -8.59
N GLU A 83 4.82 -11.01 -9.23
CA GLU A 83 5.44 -12.16 -8.55
C GLU A 83 6.75 -11.79 -7.85
N ASP A 84 7.58 -10.96 -8.48
CA ASP A 84 8.83 -10.49 -7.88
C ASP A 84 8.56 -9.65 -6.62
N LEU A 85 7.52 -8.81 -6.63
CA LEU A 85 7.09 -8.06 -5.44
C LEU A 85 6.62 -8.97 -4.30
N VAL A 86 5.86 -10.02 -4.61
CA VAL A 86 5.45 -11.04 -3.62
C VAL A 86 6.69 -11.68 -2.98
N LYS A 87 7.67 -12.08 -3.79
CA LYS A 87 8.92 -12.68 -3.30
C LYS A 87 9.72 -11.72 -2.43
N GLU A 88 9.75 -10.44 -2.79
CA GLU A 88 10.43 -9.41 -2.01
C GLU A 88 9.80 -9.21 -0.62
N ILE A 89 8.45 -9.18 -0.54
CA ILE A 89 7.72 -9.14 0.74
C ILE A 89 7.98 -10.40 1.57
N GLN A 90 7.97 -11.59 0.93
CA GLN A 90 8.25 -12.85 1.62
C GLN A 90 9.66 -12.89 2.22
N ALA A 91 10.66 -12.37 1.49
CA ALA A 91 12.06 -12.34 1.93
C ALA A 91 12.34 -11.23 2.97
N GLY A 92 11.52 -10.18 3.01
CA GLY A 92 11.71 -9.04 3.90
C GLY A 92 11.55 -9.40 5.39
N ARG A 93 12.27 -8.66 6.24
CA ARG A 93 12.32 -8.87 7.70
C ARG A 93 11.88 -7.66 8.52
N PHE A 94 11.69 -6.52 7.88
CA PHE A 94 11.41 -5.26 8.55
C PHE A 94 10.06 -4.70 8.10
N ILE A 95 9.25 -4.29 9.07
CA ILE A 95 7.91 -3.72 8.83
C ILE A 95 8.00 -2.48 7.93
N ASP A 96 9.04 -1.66 8.10
CA ASP A 96 9.22 -0.45 7.30
C ASP A 96 9.55 -0.76 5.84
N THR A 97 10.24 -1.87 5.57
CA THR A 97 10.46 -2.34 4.19
C THR A 97 9.14 -2.71 3.53
N PHE A 98 8.26 -3.44 4.22
CA PHE A 98 6.93 -3.78 3.68
C PHE A 98 6.12 -2.53 3.38
N ARG A 99 6.06 -1.57 4.32
CA ARG A 99 5.32 -0.31 4.13
C ARG A 99 5.86 0.52 2.97
N SER A 100 7.18 0.65 2.87
CA SER A 100 7.82 1.37 1.77
C SER A 100 7.51 0.71 0.43
N LEU A 101 7.60 -0.61 0.36
CA LEU A 101 7.33 -1.37 -0.86
C LEU A 101 5.85 -1.28 -1.27
N MET A 102 4.93 -1.31 -0.32
CA MET A 102 3.49 -1.12 -0.61
C MET A 102 3.20 0.30 -1.11
N THR A 103 3.80 1.31 -0.47
CA THR A 103 3.68 2.70 -0.93
C THR A 103 4.21 2.85 -2.35
N GLN A 104 5.41 2.33 -2.64
CA GLN A 104 6.03 2.37 -3.96
C GLN A 104 5.21 1.61 -5.00
N THR A 105 4.65 0.46 -4.62
CA THR A 105 3.79 -0.35 -5.49
C THR A 105 2.60 0.48 -5.95
N GLN A 106 1.90 1.11 -5.02
CA GLN A 106 0.72 1.91 -5.34
C GLN A 106 1.07 3.20 -6.10
N SER A 107 2.14 3.90 -5.71
CA SER A 107 2.47 5.22 -6.26
C SER A 107 3.16 5.18 -7.62
N THR A 108 3.92 4.12 -7.88
CA THR A 108 4.87 4.09 -8.99
C THR A 108 4.68 2.84 -9.85
N ILE A 109 4.71 1.66 -9.24
CA ILE A 109 4.75 0.40 -10.01
C ILE A 109 3.41 0.14 -10.69
N VAL A 110 2.28 0.29 -9.99
CA VAL A 110 0.96 0.08 -10.58
C VAL A 110 0.72 1.02 -11.77
N PRO A 111 0.95 2.35 -11.69
CA PRO A 111 0.89 3.24 -12.86
C PRO A 111 1.78 2.81 -14.03
N GLU A 112 3.01 2.38 -13.76
CA GLU A 112 3.92 1.88 -14.81
C GLU A 112 3.39 0.61 -15.49
N LEU A 113 2.86 -0.33 -14.72
CA LEU A 113 2.27 -1.57 -15.23
C LEU A 113 1.04 -1.27 -16.10
N VAL A 114 0.16 -0.37 -15.66
CA VAL A 114 -1.01 0.03 -16.45
C VAL A 114 -0.58 0.73 -17.75
N LYS A 115 0.43 1.61 -17.69
CA LYS A 115 1.00 2.26 -18.88
C LYS A 115 1.56 1.24 -19.88
N LYS A 116 2.20 0.17 -19.40
CA LYS A 116 2.69 -0.92 -20.25
C LYS A 116 1.55 -1.70 -20.90
N LEU A 117 0.50 -2.04 -20.16
CA LEU A 117 -0.66 -2.74 -20.70
C LEU A 117 -1.41 -1.94 -21.76
N GLN A 118 -1.35 -0.60 -21.70
CA GLN A 118 -1.95 0.30 -22.69
C GLN A 118 -1.12 0.50 -23.96
N LYS A 119 0.18 0.18 -23.95
CA LYS A 119 1.01 0.25 -25.16
C LYS A 119 0.60 -0.86 -26.11
N LYS A 120 -0.25 -0.53 -27.09
CA LYS A 120 -0.45 -1.35 -28.29
C LYS A 120 0.81 -1.27 -29.17
N GLU A 121 1.10 -2.36 -29.89
CA GLU A 121 2.28 -2.49 -30.77
C GLU A 121 2.45 -1.38 -31.82
N ASP A 122 1.41 -0.57 -32.10
CA ASP A 122 1.42 0.43 -33.18
C ASP A 122 1.30 1.91 -32.76
N ALA A 123 1.43 2.27 -31.48
CA ALA A 123 1.24 3.66 -31.05
C ALA A 123 2.53 4.35 -30.60
N ASP A 124 3.27 4.88 -31.57
CA ASP A 124 4.30 5.94 -31.43
C ASP A 124 3.68 7.29 -31.02
N SER A 125 2.65 7.26 -30.17
CA SER A 125 2.03 8.47 -29.62
C SER A 125 2.32 8.51 -28.12
N GLU A 126 3.34 9.30 -27.79
CA GLU A 126 3.60 9.84 -26.46
C GLU A 126 2.42 10.72 -25.99
N THR A 127 1.27 10.12 -25.74
CA THR A 127 0.29 10.74 -24.86
C THR A 127 0.67 10.37 -23.44
N GLU A 128 1.38 11.28 -22.76
CA GLU A 128 1.62 11.19 -21.32
C GLU A 128 0.28 11.14 -20.59
N ILE A 129 -0.17 9.92 -20.31
CA ILE A 129 -1.35 9.68 -19.48
C ILE A 129 -0.93 9.90 -18.02
N GLU A 130 -1.48 10.94 -17.40
CA GLU A 130 -1.25 11.25 -15.98
C GLU A 130 -2.34 10.60 -15.12
N TYR A 131 -1.94 9.70 -14.21
CA TYR A 131 -2.85 9.02 -13.29
C TYR A 131 -3.07 9.84 -12.02
N ILE A 132 -4.32 10.21 -11.75
CA ILE A 132 -4.69 10.97 -10.54
C ILE A 132 -5.58 10.08 -9.65
N PRO A 133 -5.18 9.80 -8.40
CA PRO A 133 -6.03 9.09 -7.44
C PRO A 133 -7.35 9.81 -7.21
N ILE A 134 -8.46 9.07 -7.16
CA ILE A 134 -9.80 9.68 -7.06
C ILE A 134 -9.97 10.58 -5.82
N HIS A 135 -9.34 10.23 -4.70
CA HIS A 135 -9.36 11.03 -3.47
C HIS A 135 -8.65 12.40 -3.61
N LYS A 136 -7.77 12.57 -4.61
CA LYS A 136 -7.14 13.85 -4.94
C LYS A 136 -8.01 14.73 -5.84
N VAL A 137 -9.08 14.19 -6.42
CA VAL A 137 -10.03 14.95 -7.25
C VAL A 137 -10.93 15.77 -6.33
N LYS A 138 -10.46 16.97 -5.95
CA LYS A 138 -11.24 17.90 -5.14
C LYS A 138 -12.39 18.49 -5.94
N VAL A 139 -13.62 18.29 -5.48
CA VAL A 139 -14.81 18.96 -6.01
C VAL A 139 -15.29 19.94 -4.95
N SER A 140 -15.45 21.20 -5.31
CA SER A 140 -15.94 22.23 -4.40
C SER A 140 -17.31 22.68 -4.88
N ILE A 141 -18.32 22.48 -4.05
CA ILE A 141 -19.69 22.94 -4.28
C ILE A 141 -20.01 24.20 -3.47
N GLY A 142 -19.00 24.88 -2.92
CA GLY A 142 -19.17 26.09 -2.11
C GLY A 142 -19.84 25.87 -0.74
N LYS A 143 -20.09 24.63 -0.34
CA LYS A 143 -20.66 24.27 0.97
C LYS A 143 -19.65 23.50 1.81
N MET A 144 -19.63 23.80 3.12
CA MET A 144 -18.74 23.16 4.09
C MET A 144 -19.21 21.76 4.52
N ARG A 145 -20.50 21.46 4.36
CA ARG A 145 -21.12 20.15 4.65
C ARG A 145 -22.21 19.85 3.64
N LEU A 146 -22.34 18.58 3.26
CA LEU A 146 -23.49 18.03 2.53
C LEU A 146 -24.52 17.63 3.59
N VAL A 147 -25.68 18.28 3.60
CA VAL A 147 -26.70 18.06 4.65
C VAL A 147 -28.02 17.59 4.05
N THR A 148 -28.28 17.90 2.78
CA THR A 148 -29.50 17.52 2.07
C THR A 148 -29.20 16.61 0.89
N ASP A 149 -30.18 15.81 0.47
CA ASP A 149 -30.06 14.93 -0.70
C ASP A 149 -29.74 15.74 -1.98
N GLU A 150 -30.29 16.95 -2.11
CA GLU A 150 -29.98 17.88 -3.20
C GLU A 150 -28.50 18.33 -3.19
N ASP A 151 -27.87 18.45 -2.02
CA ASP A 151 -26.43 18.74 -1.92
C ASP A 151 -25.59 17.58 -2.43
N ILE A 152 -26.01 16.35 -2.12
CA ILE A 152 -25.35 15.11 -2.56
C ILE A 152 -25.45 14.99 -4.08
N ASP A 153 -26.63 15.23 -4.66
CA ASP A 153 -26.84 15.19 -6.11
C ASP A 153 -26.03 16.26 -6.85
N THR A 154 -25.97 17.46 -6.27
CA THR A 154 -25.16 18.57 -6.82
C THR A 154 -23.67 18.22 -6.79
N TYR A 155 -23.17 17.68 -5.68
CA TYR A 155 -21.78 17.22 -5.55
C TYR A 155 -21.45 16.12 -6.55
N THR A 156 -22.32 15.12 -6.68
CA THR A 156 -22.13 13.97 -7.57
C THR A 156 -22.15 14.40 -9.04
N THR A 157 -22.98 15.39 -9.39
CA THR A 157 -23.04 15.95 -10.74
C THR A 157 -21.74 16.69 -11.10
N GLU A 158 -21.22 17.52 -10.20
CA GLU A 158 -19.96 18.24 -10.40
C GLU A 158 -18.74 17.31 -10.41
N LEU A 159 -18.74 16.27 -9.56
CA LEU A 159 -17.74 15.20 -9.61
C LEU A 159 -17.76 14.50 -10.96
N ASN A 160 -18.94 14.09 -11.44
CA ASN A 160 -19.09 13.47 -12.75
C ASN A 160 -18.60 14.35 -13.91
N LYS A 161 -18.91 15.65 -13.89
CA LYS A 161 -18.37 16.60 -14.87
C LYS A 161 -16.86 16.66 -14.82
N LYS A 162 -16.28 16.72 -13.62
CA LYS A 162 -14.83 16.83 -13.43
C LYS A 162 -14.09 15.56 -13.87
N LEU A 163 -14.62 14.37 -13.56
CA LEU A 163 -14.10 13.09 -14.04
C LEU A 163 -14.14 12.99 -15.56
N LYS A 164 -15.26 13.39 -16.19
CA LYS A 164 -15.37 13.43 -17.66
C LYS A 164 -14.40 14.45 -18.30
N LEU A 165 -14.12 15.56 -17.64
CA LEU A 165 -13.10 16.53 -18.09
C LEU A 165 -11.68 15.97 -17.96
N LEU A 166 -11.38 15.21 -16.91
CA LEU A 166 -10.09 14.54 -16.75
C LEU A 166 -9.87 13.49 -17.84
N LEU A 167 -10.89 12.67 -18.14
CA LEU A 167 -10.87 11.74 -19.27
C LEU A 167 -10.60 12.44 -20.61
N LYS A 168 -11.26 13.58 -20.87
CA LYS A 168 -11.00 14.39 -22.09
C LYS A 168 -9.60 15.00 -22.16
N LYS A 169 -8.88 15.08 -21.03
CA LYS A 169 -7.51 15.59 -20.94
C LYS A 169 -6.47 14.46 -20.85
N ASN A 170 -6.84 13.22 -21.17
CA ASN A 170 -6.00 12.02 -21.01
C ASN A 170 -5.46 11.82 -19.58
N LYS A 171 -6.19 12.32 -18.57
CA LYS A 171 -5.89 12.06 -17.16
C LYS A 171 -6.86 11.01 -16.62
N TYR A 172 -6.33 9.84 -16.27
CA TYR A 172 -7.14 8.70 -15.85
C TYR A 172 -7.20 8.66 -14.33
N THR A 173 -8.37 8.37 -13.79
CA THR A 173 -8.57 8.30 -12.33
C THR A 173 -8.45 6.87 -11.84
N THR A 174 -7.59 6.63 -10.85
CA THR A 174 -7.49 5.33 -10.19
C THR A 174 -8.46 5.25 -9.00
N LEU A 175 -9.16 4.11 -8.91
CA LEU A 175 -10.10 3.76 -7.84
C LEU A 175 -9.36 2.92 -6.79
N ASN A 176 -8.38 3.51 -6.11
CA ASN A 176 -7.76 2.94 -4.90
C ASN A 176 -8.01 3.86 -3.72
#